data_AF-A0A2R2J255-F1
#
_entry.id   AF-A0A2R2J255-F1
#
_cell.length_a   1.000
_cell.length_b   1.000
_cell.length_c   1.000
_cell.angle_alpha   90.00
_cell.angle_beta   90.00
_cell.angle_gamma   90.00
#
_symmetry.space_group_name_H-M   'P 1'
#
loop_
_entity.id
_entity.type
_entity.pdbx_description
1 polymer ?
#
loop_
_entity_poly.entity_id
_entity_poly.type
_entity_poly.pdbx_seq_one_letter_code
_entity_poly.pdbx_strand_id
1 'polypeptide(L)'
;MAKRILLLMLLAWLPAARAEAPPEHFDVRRTANCALDASDRFGVPYLLLMALKVKESGVQFSNPYVTGRNSNGSVDISYWQINDFWLPKLARYGIDRARLYDPCVNAHVAAWLLSTEVRRRGSWEAGIGAYHSPNPARARPYALHVLKIWASLRQEYPGWG
;
A
#
# COMPACT_ATOMS: atom_id res chain seq x y z
N MET A 1 -67.33 -12.05 -43.39
CA MET A 1 -66.10 -11.59 -42.68
C MET A 1 -65.85 -12.50 -41.50
N ALA A 2 -64.58 -12.84 -41.21
CA ALA A 2 -63.99 -13.28 -39.92
C ALA A 2 -62.88 -14.33 -40.16
N LYS A 3 -61.61 -13.91 -40.13
CA LYS A 3 -60.48 -14.83 -39.90
C LYS A 3 -60.08 -14.71 -38.43
N ARG A 4 -60.26 -15.78 -37.65
CA ARG A 4 -59.66 -15.90 -36.31
C ARG A 4 -58.18 -16.23 -36.49
N ILE A 5 -57.30 -15.35 -36.01
CA ILE A 5 -55.86 -15.62 -35.91
C ILE A 5 -55.58 -16.09 -34.48
N LEU A 6 -55.04 -17.30 -34.35
CA LEU A 6 -54.62 -17.86 -33.07
C LEU A 6 -53.17 -17.43 -32.79
N LEU A 7 -52.95 -16.62 -31.76
CA LEU A 7 -51.61 -16.15 -31.39
C LEU A 7 -51.00 -17.09 -30.33
N LEU A 8 -50.04 -17.91 -30.74
CA LEU A 8 -49.24 -18.73 -29.83
C LEU A 8 -48.12 -17.89 -29.22
N MET A 9 -48.18 -17.65 -27.90
CA MET A 9 -47.10 -16.98 -27.17
C MET A 9 -46.01 -18.00 -26.79
N LEU A 10 -44.87 -17.93 -27.48
CA LEU A 10 -43.65 -18.64 -27.08
C LEU A 10 -42.96 -17.86 -25.95
N LEU A 11 -43.10 -18.33 -24.71
CA LEU A 11 -42.31 -17.84 -23.58
C LEU A 11 -40.89 -18.40 -23.68
N ALA A 12 -39.97 -17.59 -24.21
CA ALA A 12 -38.55 -17.93 -24.22
C ALA A 12 -37.98 -17.90 -22.80
N TRP A 13 -37.32 -18.99 -22.39
CA TRP A 13 -36.66 -19.08 -21.09
C TRP A 13 -35.30 -18.35 -21.18
N LEU A 14 -35.25 -17.14 -20.63
CA LEU A 14 -34.00 -16.38 -20.53
C LEU A 14 -33.11 -17.01 -19.45
N PRO A 15 -31.83 -17.33 -19.74
CA PRO A 15 -30.91 -17.75 -18.69
C PRO A 15 -30.71 -16.60 -17.72
N ALA A 16 -30.68 -16.89 -16.42
CA ALA A 16 -30.30 -15.89 -15.43
C ALA A 16 -28.90 -15.37 -15.77
N ALA A 17 -28.76 -14.05 -15.89
CA ALA A 17 -27.46 -13.43 -16.09
C ALA A 17 -26.52 -13.86 -14.97
N ARG A 18 -25.32 -14.35 -15.32
CA ARG A 18 -24.26 -14.53 -14.32
C ARG A 18 -23.99 -13.15 -13.71
N ALA A 19 -24.08 -13.05 -12.39
CA ALA A 19 -23.55 -11.88 -11.70
C ALA A 19 -22.04 -11.82 -11.98
N GLU A 20 -21.60 -10.81 -12.71
CA GLU A 20 -20.18 -10.49 -12.77
C GLU A 20 -19.71 -10.19 -11.35
N ALA A 21 -18.53 -10.70 -11.00
CA ALA A 21 -17.91 -10.34 -9.75
C ALA A 21 -17.77 -8.81 -9.71
N PRO A 22 -18.08 -8.15 -8.58
CA PRO A 22 -17.88 -6.71 -8.48
C PRO A 22 -16.43 -6.39 -8.85
N PRO A 23 -16.16 -5.25 -9.53
CA PRO A 23 -14.80 -4.86 -9.87
C PRO A 23 -13.94 -4.87 -8.60
N GLU A 24 -12.63 -5.16 -8.72
CA GLU A 24 -11.72 -5.20 -7.57
C GLU A 24 -11.75 -3.87 -6.78
N HIS A 25 -12.64 -3.79 -5.81
CA HIS A 25 -12.69 -2.71 -4.85
C HIS A 25 -11.50 -2.93 -3.92
N PHE A 26 -10.45 -2.13 -4.10
CA PHE A 26 -9.24 -2.19 -3.29
C PHE A 26 -9.61 -2.15 -1.81
N ASP A 27 -9.40 -3.26 -1.11
CA ASP A 27 -9.86 -3.40 0.25
C ASP A 27 -8.95 -2.63 1.22
N VAL A 28 -9.45 -1.46 1.61
CA VAL A 28 -8.82 -0.58 2.61
C VAL A 28 -8.66 -1.30 3.96
N ARG A 29 -9.60 -2.18 4.34
CA ARG A 29 -9.53 -2.96 5.58
C ARG A 29 -8.44 -4.02 5.50
N ARG A 30 -8.37 -4.78 4.40
CA ARG A 30 -7.25 -5.70 4.12
C ARG A 30 -5.91 -4.95 4.19
N THR A 31 -5.82 -3.78 3.57
CA THR A 31 -4.58 -2.99 3.58
C THR A 31 -4.19 -2.54 4.99
N ALA A 32 -5.14 -2.03 5.79
CA ALA A 32 -4.90 -1.67 7.18
C ALA A 32 -4.50 -2.88 8.05
N ASN A 33 -5.19 -4.01 7.92
CA ASN A 33 -4.87 -5.25 8.63
C ASN A 33 -3.47 -5.76 8.27
N CYS A 34 -3.07 -5.68 7.00
CA CYS A 34 -1.72 -6.05 6.58
C CYS A 34 -0.63 -5.07 7.03
N ALA A 35 -0.96 -3.79 7.22
CA ALA A 35 -0.05 -2.83 7.84
C ALA A 35 0.11 -3.09 9.34
N LEU A 36 -0.94 -3.58 10.02
CA LEU A 36 -0.86 -4.04 11.41
C LEU A 36 -0.02 -5.33 11.53
N ASP A 37 -0.29 -6.35 10.71
CA ASP A 37 0.51 -7.59 10.67
C ASP A 37 1.99 -7.31 10.35
N ALA A 38 2.27 -6.42 9.38
CA ALA A 38 3.62 -5.96 9.10
C ALA A 38 4.26 -5.18 10.27
N SER A 39 3.46 -4.40 11.01
CA SER A 39 3.91 -3.68 12.20
C SER A 39 4.37 -4.68 13.27
N ASP A 40 3.50 -5.61 13.67
CA ASP A 40 3.79 -6.62 14.69
C ASP A 40 5.00 -7.48 14.30
N ARG A 41 5.04 -7.95 13.05
CA ARG A 41 6.07 -8.85 12.53
C ARG A 41 7.49 -8.26 12.53
N PHE A 42 7.63 -6.94 12.32
CA PHE A 42 8.93 -6.30 12.14
C PHE A 42 9.34 -5.37 13.29
N GLY A 43 8.56 -5.29 14.36
CA GLY A 43 8.78 -4.31 15.45
C GLY A 43 8.46 -2.88 15.00
N VAL A 44 7.53 -2.76 14.06
CA VAL A 44 6.82 -1.54 13.67
C VAL A 44 6.24 -0.82 14.91
N PRO A 45 6.24 0.51 15.03
CA PRO A 45 5.06 1.17 15.59
C PRO A 45 4.03 1.38 14.48
N TYR A 46 2.80 0.89 14.65
CA TYR A 46 1.79 0.93 13.58
C TYR A 46 1.55 2.35 13.06
N LEU A 47 1.41 3.32 13.96
CA LEU A 47 1.26 4.73 13.59
C LEU A 47 2.51 5.34 12.94
N LEU A 48 3.71 4.77 13.12
CA LEU A 48 4.91 5.18 12.37
C LEU A 48 4.88 4.64 10.94
N LEU A 49 4.45 3.37 10.74
CA LEU A 49 4.26 2.82 9.41
C LEU A 49 3.18 3.58 8.63
N MET A 50 2.11 4.01 9.31
CA MET A 50 1.08 4.87 8.74
C MET A 50 1.60 6.30 8.49
N ALA A 51 2.46 6.86 9.34
CA ALA A 51 3.09 8.15 9.10
C ALA A 51 3.99 8.15 7.85
N LEU A 52 4.75 7.07 7.62
CA LEU A 52 5.47 6.84 6.36
C LEU A 52 4.50 6.84 5.17
N LYS A 53 3.44 6.02 5.23
CA LYS A 53 2.42 5.94 4.17
C LYS A 53 1.85 7.31 3.82
N VAL A 54 1.47 8.10 4.82
CA VAL A 54 0.93 9.45 4.67
C VAL A 54 1.96 10.39 4.04
N LYS A 55 3.24 10.28 4.42
CA LYS A 55 4.33 11.07 3.83
C LYS A 55 4.59 10.73 2.36
N GLU A 56 4.42 9.47 1.98
CA GLU A 56 4.76 8.93 0.65
C GLU A 56 3.61 9.04 -0.37
N SER A 57 2.38 8.67 0.01
CA SER A 57 1.22 8.64 -0.90
C SER A 57 -0.04 9.33 -0.35
N GLY A 58 0.07 10.05 0.76
CA GLY A 58 -1.07 10.72 1.41
C GLY A 58 -2.03 9.76 2.10
N VAL A 59 -3.22 10.24 2.47
CA VAL A 59 -4.16 9.47 3.30
C VAL A 59 -4.95 8.40 2.52
N GLN A 60 -5.10 8.52 1.21
CA GLN A 60 -6.02 7.70 0.41
C GLN A 60 -5.50 6.28 0.14
N PHE A 61 -6.37 5.27 0.26
CA PHE A 61 -6.08 3.87 -0.08
C PHE A 61 -6.92 3.39 -1.29
N SER A 62 -7.24 4.32 -2.20
CA SER A 62 -8.17 4.12 -3.32
C SER A 62 -7.52 3.59 -4.61
N ASN A 63 -6.19 3.65 -4.73
CA ASN A 63 -5.47 3.15 -5.91
C ASN A 63 -4.05 2.66 -5.51
N PRO A 64 -3.77 1.35 -5.55
CA PRO A 64 -2.45 0.82 -5.19
C PRO A 64 -1.42 0.98 -6.31
N TYR A 65 -1.83 1.35 -7.52
CA TYR A 65 -0.96 1.61 -8.67
C TYR A 65 -0.34 3.02 -8.66
N VAL A 66 -0.37 3.72 -7.51
CA VAL A 66 0.34 4.99 -7.33
C VAL A 66 1.85 4.78 -7.45
N THR A 67 2.50 5.59 -8.30
CA THR A 67 3.95 5.50 -8.55
C THR A 67 4.62 6.86 -8.60
N GLY A 68 5.72 7.03 -7.88
CA GLY A 68 6.64 8.16 -8.01
C GLY A 68 7.75 7.83 -9.02
N ARG A 69 8.16 8.82 -9.83
CA ARG A 69 9.31 8.66 -10.73
C ARG A 69 10.43 9.60 -10.34
N ASN A 70 11.60 9.02 -10.05
CA ASN A 70 12.79 9.77 -9.63
C ASN A 70 13.58 10.30 -10.84
N SER A 71 14.40 11.32 -10.60
CA SER A 71 15.22 11.96 -11.65
C SER A 71 16.28 11.04 -12.26
N ASN A 72 16.70 10.00 -11.55
CA ASN A 72 17.57 8.93 -12.05
C ASN A 72 16.81 7.83 -12.83
N GLY A 73 15.50 7.99 -13.04
CA GLY A 73 14.66 7.06 -13.78
C GLY A 73 14.06 5.90 -12.96
N SER A 74 14.47 5.69 -11.70
CA SER A 74 13.89 4.68 -10.82
C SER A 74 12.45 5.03 -10.42
N VAL A 75 11.66 4.00 -10.10
CA VAL A 75 10.22 4.13 -9.82
C VAL A 75 9.92 3.64 -8.41
N ASP A 76 9.24 4.48 -7.64
CA ASP A 76 8.70 4.15 -6.32
C ASP A 76 7.29 3.56 -6.46
N ILE A 77 7.04 2.41 -5.84
CA ILE A 77 5.88 1.57 -6.12
C ILE A 77 4.91 1.53 -4.92
N SER A 78 3.63 1.81 -5.21
CA SER A 78 2.46 1.69 -4.31
C SER A 78 2.56 2.52 -3.01
N TYR A 79 1.71 2.26 -2.02
CA TYR A 79 1.42 3.23 -0.94
C TYR A 79 2.63 3.64 -0.08
N TRP A 80 3.59 2.75 0.14
CA TRP A 80 4.84 3.04 0.87
C TRP A 80 6.01 3.40 -0.06
N GLN A 81 5.75 3.58 -1.35
CA GLN A 81 6.71 4.08 -2.35
C GLN A 81 8.02 3.28 -2.35
N ILE A 82 7.91 1.95 -2.48
CA ILE A 82 9.07 1.05 -2.51
C ILE A 82 9.81 1.22 -3.85
N ASN A 83 11.03 1.75 -3.80
CA ASN A 83 11.85 1.94 -5.00
C ASN A 83 12.20 0.62 -5.70
N ASP A 84 12.05 0.60 -7.02
CA ASP A 84 12.33 -0.57 -7.87
C ASP A 84 13.79 -1.02 -7.88
N PHE A 85 14.73 -0.20 -7.39
CA PHE A 85 16.10 -0.61 -7.04
C PHE A 85 16.14 -1.84 -6.11
N TRP A 86 15.13 -2.04 -5.27
CA TRP A 86 15.08 -3.20 -4.37
C TRP A 86 14.69 -4.51 -5.06
N LEU A 87 14.16 -4.49 -6.29
CA LEU A 87 13.64 -5.68 -6.98
C LEU A 87 14.64 -6.84 -7.07
N PRO A 88 15.94 -6.67 -7.41
CA PRO A 88 16.89 -7.79 -7.42
C PRO A 88 17.07 -8.46 -6.05
N LYS A 89 16.96 -7.70 -4.96
CA LYS A 89 17.02 -8.24 -3.57
C LYS A 89 15.71 -8.89 -3.16
N LEU A 90 14.58 -8.40 -3.66
CA LEU A 90 13.23 -8.89 -3.37
C LEU A 90 12.87 -10.15 -4.17
N ALA A 91 13.43 -10.32 -5.38
CA ALA A 91 13.22 -11.48 -6.23
C ALA A 91 13.58 -12.81 -5.54
N ARG A 92 14.57 -12.82 -4.64
CA ARG A 92 14.95 -14.00 -3.83
C ARG A 92 13.84 -14.48 -2.87
N TYR A 93 12.79 -13.68 -2.69
CA TYR A 93 11.60 -13.97 -1.90
C TYR A 93 10.34 -14.16 -2.76
N GLY A 94 10.48 -14.25 -4.09
CA GLY A 94 9.33 -14.30 -5.02
C GLY A 94 8.55 -12.99 -5.10
N ILE A 95 9.18 -11.85 -4.78
CA ILE A 95 8.56 -10.52 -4.88
C ILE A 95 9.16 -9.79 -6.08
N ASP A 96 8.35 -9.67 -7.13
CA ASP A 96 8.64 -8.87 -8.33
C ASP A 96 7.90 -7.51 -8.31
N ARG A 97 7.93 -6.77 -9.43
CA ARG A 97 7.24 -5.48 -9.56
C ARG A 97 5.71 -5.63 -9.42
N ALA A 98 5.12 -6.68 -9.97
CA ALA A 98 3.67 -6.89 -9.90
C ALA A 98 3.24 -7.17 -8.46
N ARG A 99 4.00 -8.00 -7.74
CA ARG A 99 3.78 -8.29 -6.31
C ARG A 99 3.90 -7.04 -5.44
N LEU A 100 4.73 -6.05 -5.79
CA LEU A 100 4.82 -4.79 -5.04
C LEU A 100 3.58 -3.88 -5.16
N TYR A 101 2.68 -4.12 -6.12
CA TYR A 101 1.38 -3.46 -6.18
C TYR A 101 0.32 -4.11 -5.28
N ASP A 102 0.55 -5.30 -4.71
CA ASP A 102 -0.29 -5.82 -3.62
C ASP A 102 -0.01 -4.98 -2.35
N PRO A 103 -0.99 -4.24 -1.79
CA PRO A 103 -0.76 -3.39 -0.62
C PRO A 103 -0.21 -4.14 0.59
N CYS A 104 -0.55 -5.41 0.75
CA CYS A 104 -0.06 -6.23 1.86
C CYS A 104 1.43 -6.55 1.72
N VAL A 105 1.88 -6.85 0.50
CA VAL A 105 3.31 -7.06 0.19
C VAL A 105 4.06 -5.74 0.34
N ASN A 106 3.49 -4.63 -0.15
CA ASN A 106 4.08 -3.31 -0.06
C ASN A 106 4.31 -2.87 1.40
N ALA A 107 3.30 -3.02 2.27
CA ALA A 107 3.38 -2.75 3.71
C ALA A 107 4.46 -3.61 4.40
N HIS A 108 4.49 -4.91 4.09
CA HIS A 108 5.50 -5.83 4.62
C HIS A 108 6.93 -5.46 4.23
N VAL A 109 7.15 -5.12 2.96
CA VAL A 109 8.47 -4.70 2.47
C VAL A 109 8.88 -3.36 3.11
N ALA A 110 7.95 -2.42 3.26
CA ALA A 110 8.19 -1.13 3.93
C ALA A 110 8.63 -1.31 5.39
N ALA A 111 7.87 -2.08 6.17
CA ALA A 111 8.16 -2.37 7.57
C ALA A 111 9.50 -3.13 7.74
N TRP A 112 9.78 -4.10 6.86
CA TRP A 112 11.06 -4.82 6.84
C TRP A 112 12.25 -3.89 6.55
N LEU A 113 12.14 -3.01 5.55
CA LEU A 113 13.19 -2.05 5.20
C LEU A 113 13.43 -1.05 6.33
N LEU A 114 12.37 -0.44 6.89
CA LEU A 114 12.48 0.48 8.01
C LEU A 114 13.11 -0.20 9.24
N SER A 115 12.61 -1.36 9.66
CA SER A 115 13.15 -2.13 10.78
C SER A 115 14.62 -2.51 10.58
N THR A 116 15.03 -2.77 9.34
CA THR A 116 16.44 -3.03 9.00
C THR A 116 17.30 -1.78 9.16
N GLU A 117 16.88 -0.62 8.65
CA GLU A 117 17.65 0.63 8.79
C GLU A 117 17.66 1.18 10.22
N VAL A 118 16.56 1.03 10.97
CA VAL A 118 16.49 1.42 12.39
C VAL A 118 17.46 0.58 13.23
N ARG A 119 17.47 -0.75 13.07
CA ARG A 119 18.46 -1.62 13.73
C ARG A 119 19.90 -1.28 13.34
N ARG A 120 20.14 -0.91 12.08
CA ARG A 120 21.48 -0.54 11.58
C ARG A 120 21.97 0.81 12.10
N ARG A 121 21.07 1.72 12.48
CA ARG A 121 21.39 3.12 12.84
C ARG A 121 21.11 3.50 14.29
N GLY A 122 20.42 2.64 15.05
CA GLY A 122 20.19 2.81 16.48
C GLY A 122 19.09 3.82 16.86
N SER A 123 18.38 4.43 15.91
CA SER A 123 17.26 5.34 16.22
C SER A 123 16.20 5.41 15.12
N TRP A 124 14.97 5.78 15.51
CA TRP A 124 13.87 6.01 14.59
C TRP A 124 14.19 7.13 13.58
N GLU A 125 14.66 8.31 14.02
CA GLU A 125 15.00 9.42 13.12
C GLU A 125 16.00 8.99 12.04
N ALA A 126 17.10 8.33 12.45
CA ALA A 126 18.14 7.90 11.53
C ALA A 126 17.66 6.80 10.58
N GLY A 127 16.85 5.85 11.06
CA GLY A 127 16.28 4.78 10.23
C GLY A 127 15.23 5.29 9.23
N ILE A 128 14.35 6.20 9.64
CA ILE A 128 13.35 6.83 8.77
C ILE A 128 14.03 7.68 7.68
N GLY A 129 15.03 8.49 8.04
CA GLY A 129 15.75 9.28 7.04
C GLY A 129 16.46 8.41 6.00
N ALA A 130 16.95 7.25 6.43
CA ALA A 130 17.65 6.29 5.60
C ALA A 130 16.76 5.49 4.66
N TYR A 131 15.54 5.18 5.08
CA TYR A 131 14.50 4.57 4.25
C TYR A 131 14.31 5.38 2.97
N HIS A 132 14.30 6.72 3.09
CA HIS A 132 14.17 7.63 1.97
C HIS A 132 15.49 7.89 1.21
N SER A 133 16.62 8.10 1.91
CA SER A 133 17.87 8.48 1.23
C SER A 133 19.14 8.20 2.07
N PRO A 134 20.24 7.74 1.46
CA PRO A 134 21.55 7.68 2.12
C PRO A 134 22.19 9.07 2.31
N ASN A 135 21.84 10.07 1.48
CA ASN A 135 22.32 11.45 1.60
C ASN A 135 21.65 12.16 2.81
N PRO A 136 22.42 12.61 3.83
CA PRO A 136 21.90 13.26 5.03
C PRO A 136 21.04 14.50 4.77
N ALA A 137 21.36 15.30 3.75
CA ALA A 137 20.65 16.54 3.43
C ALA A 137 19.20 16.29 2.96
N ARG A 138 18.90 15.10 2.43
CA ARG A 138 17.53 14.66 2.11
C ARG A 138 16.92 13.83 3.24
N ALA A 139 17.73 12.99 3.88
CA ALA A 139 17.32 12.08 4.94
C ALA A 139 16.72 12.82 6.16
N ARG A 140 17.40 13.85 6.65
CA ARG A 140 17.00 14.53 7.89
C ARG A 140 15.69 15.32 7.75
N PRO A 141 15.47 16.17 6.72
CA PRO A 141 14.19 16.85 6.54
C PRO A 141 13.02 15.87 6.33
N TYR A 142 13.25 14.77 5.62
CA TYR A 142 12.26 13.71 5.46
C TYR A 142 11.90 13.07 6.82
N ALA A 143 12.91 12.67 7.61
CA ALA A 143 12.70 12.07 8.92
C ALA A 143 11.90 12.97 9.86
N LEU A 144 12.28 14.25 9.95
CA LEU A 144 11.57 15.23 10.80
C LEU A 144 10.10 15.41 10.37
N HIS A 145 9.80 15.34 9.07
CA HIS A 145 8.42 15.39 8.57
C HIS A 145 7.62 14.15 9.01
N VAL A 146 8.16 12.94 8.82
CA VAL A 146 7.50 11.69 9.26
C VAL A 146 7.32 11.66 10.78
N LEU A 147 8.32 12.07 11.55
CA LEU A 147 8.23 12.16 13.02
C LEU A 147 7.13 13.15 13.46
N LYS A 148 6.96 14.28 12.74
CA LYS A 148 5.84 15.22 12.98
C LYS A 148 4.49 14.56 12.73
N ILE A 149 4.32 13.84 11.61
CA ILE A 149 3.09 13.10 11.30
C ILE A 149 2.80 12.03 12.36
N TRP A 150 3.82 11.25 12.75
CA TRP A 150 3.69 10.21 13.78
C TRP A 150 3.32 10.80 15.15
N ALA A 151 3.88 11.96 15.52
CA ALA A 151 3.49 12.66 16.74
C ALA A 151 2.01 13.09 16.72
N SER A 152 1.51 13.63 15.61
CA SER A 152 0.09 13.96 15.46
C SER A 152 -0.80 12.72 15.52
N LEU A 153 -0.45 11.64 14.80
CA LEU A 153 -1.21 10.39 14.82
C LEU A 153 -1.30 9.77 16.22
N ARG A 154 -0.26 9.85 17.05
CA ARG A 154 -0.31 9.35 18.44
C ARG A 154 -1.20 10.20 19.37
N GLN A 155 -1.42 11.47 19.06
CA GLN A 155 -2.36 12.33 19.78
C GLN A 155 -3.81 12.03 19.39
N GLU A 156 -4.04 11.76 18.11
CA GLU A 156 -5.36 11.44 17.55
C GLU A 156 -5.81 10.00 17.88
N TYR A 157 -4.86 9.06 17.92
CA TYR A 157 -5.10 7.62 18.14
C TYR A 157 -4.26 7.06 19.31
N PRO A 158 -4.46 7.51 20.57
CA PRO A 158 -3.58 7.18 21.69
C PRO A 158 -3.51 5.68 22.06
N GLY A 159 -4.47 4.86 21.61
CA GLY A 159 -4.47 3.41 21.80
C GLY A 159 -3.64 2.60 20.79
N TRP A 160 -2.98 3.25 19.82
CA TRP A 160 -2.22 2.62 18.73
C TRP A 160 -0.73 3.03 18.69
N GLY A 161 -0.24 3.67 19.77
CA GLY A 161 1.04 4.38 19.85
C GLY A 161 2.30 3.53 19.95
#